data_AF-A0A1G2DVZ0-F1
#
_entry.id   AF-A0A1G2DVZ0-F1
#
_cell.length_a   1.000
_cell.length_b   1.000
_cell.length_c   1.000
_cell.angle_alpha   90.00
_cell.angle_beta   90.00
_cell.angle_gamma   90.00
#
_symmetry.space_group_name_H-M   'P 1'
#
loop_
_entity.id
_entity.type
_entity.pdbx_description
1 polymer ?
#
loop_
_entity_poly.entity_id
_entity_poly.type
_entity_poly.pdbx_seq_one_letter_code
_entity_poly.pdbx_strand_id
1 'polypeptide(L)'
;MPKKAFVSELYKRVSIYDLILFGVYSVNSKKEKCSYERLVKECFILFPKSFSFSEMPNWPDARKLDRSLRALRKKKMLIGDPKNVFVLTKSGRSLAEDTGKIFRQGRLGL
;
A
#
# COMPACT_ATOMS: atom_id res chain seq x y z
N MET A 1 -2.67 17.78 6.67
CA MET A 1 -1.24 17.74 6.27
C MET A 1 -1.01 16.54 5.37
N PRO A 2 -0.45 16.68 4.16
CA PRO A 2 -0.11 15.52 3.35
C PRO A 2 1.00 14.72 4.06
N LYS A 3 0.84 13.40 4.14
CA LYS A 3 1.91 12.53 4.65
C LYS A 3 3.14 12.73 3.78
N LYS A 4 4.30 12.87 4.42
CA LYS A 4 5.58 12.78 3.73
C LYS A 4 5.70 11.36 3.17
N ALA A 5 5.96 11.24 1.87
CA ALA A 5 6.25 9.97 1.25
C ALA A 5 7.42 9.28 1.97
N PHE A 6 7.45 7.95 1.96
CA PHE A 6 8.61 7.23 2.46
C PHE A 6 9.84 7.50 1.57
N VAL A 7 11.04 7.28 2.11
CA VAL A 7 12.29 7.37 1.35
C VAL A 7 12.25 6.31 0.24
N SER A 8 12.51 6.73 -1.01
CA SER A 8 12.26 5.87 -2.17
C SER A 8 13.09 4.60 -2.21
N GLU A 9 14.30 4.68 -1.70
CA GLU A 9 15.29 3.60 -1.66
C GLU A 9 14.80 2.44 -0.79
N LEU A 10 13.96 2.74 0.22
CA LEU A 10 13.38 1.73 1.11
C LEU A 10 12.26 0.97 0.41
N TYR A 11 11.27 1.67 -0.16
CA TYR A 11 10.09 0.99 -0.72
C TYR A 11 10.32 0.40 -2.11
N LYS A 12 11.35 0.84 -2.86
CA LYS A 12 11.71 0.23 -4.15
C LYS A 12 12.19 -1.22 -4.01
N ARG A 13 12.69 -1.61 -2.83
CA ARG A 13 13.13 -2.98 -2.52
C ARG A 13 12.01 -3.88 -2.01
N VAL A 14 10.86 -3.29 -1.69
CA VAL A 14 9.69 -3.98 -1.15
C VAL A 14 8.76 -4.35 -2.30
N SER A 15 8.17 -5.55 -2.24
CA SER A 15 7.28 -6.01 -3.30
C SER A 15 6.02 -5.14 -3.39
N ILE A 16 5.46 -4.99 -4.59
CA ILE A 16 4.22 -4.20 -4.76
C ILE A 16 3.06 -4.76 -3.94
N TYR A 17 3.05 -6.07 -3.68
CA TYR A 17 2.07 -6.73 -2.83
C TYR A 17 2.13 -6.23 -1.39
N ASP A 18 3.34 -6.16 -0.83
CA ASP A 18 3.55 -5.73 0.56
C ASP A 18 3.26 -4.24 0.72
N LEU A 19 3.62 -3.43 -0.29
CA LEU A 19 3.26 -2.00 -0.33
C LEU A 19 1.74 -1.80 -0.32
N ILE A 20 0.99 -2.61 -1.07
CA ILE A 20 -0.48 -2.55 -1.10
C ILE A 20 -1.05 -2.98 0.25
N LEU A 21 -0.57 -4.07 0.85
CA LEU A 21 -1.01 -4.51 2.17
C LEU A 21 -0.75 -3.44 3.24
N PHE A 22 0.42 -2.79 3.19
CA PHE A 22 0.74 -1.65 4.05
C PHE A 22 -0.19 -0.46 3.78
N GLY A 23 -0.52 -0.17 2.53
CA GLY A 23 -1.50 0.84 2.15
C GLY A 23 -2.86 0.60 2.80
N VAL A 24 -3.39 -0.63 2.71
CA VAL A 24 -4.64 -1.02 3.36
C VAL A 24 -4.54 -0.89 4.88
N TYR A 25 -3.46 -1.38 5.49
CA TYR A 25 -3.17 -1.25 6.92
C TYR A 25 -3.20 0.21 7.37
N SER A 26 -2.54 1.10 6.62
CA SER A 26 -2.45 2.54 6.90
C SER A 26 -3.79 3.26 6.83
N VAL A 27 -4.72 2.82 5.98
CA VAL A 27 -6.09 3.35 5.93
C VAL A 27 -6.91 2.79 7.09
N ASN A 28 -6.89 1.47 7.32
CA ASN A 28 -7.66 0.85 8.40
C ASN A 28 -7.19 1.32 9.79
N SER A 29 -5.90 1.60 10.00
CA SER A 29 -5.36 2.11 11.28
C SER A 29 -5.88 3.50 11.63
N LYS A 30 -6.34 4.26 10.63
CA LYS A 30 -7.02 5.56 10.80
C LYS A 30 -8.52 5.41 11.03
N LYS A 31 -9.03 4.17 11.11
CA LYS A 31 -10.47 3.85 11.18
C LYS A 31 -11.26 4.37 9.96
N GLU A 32 -10.58 4.56 8.83
CA GLU A 32 -11.20 4.97 7.56
C GLU A 32 -11.66 3.75 6.74
N LYS A 33 -12.69 3.93 5.91
CA LYS A 33 -13.10 2.93 4.92
C LYS A 33 -12.06 2.85 3.80
N CYS A 34 -11.49 1.66 3.59
CA CYS A 34 -10.52 1.42 2.53
C CYS A 34 -11.23 1.06 1.20
N SER A 35 -11.88 2.05 0.57
CA SER A 35 -12.37 1.90 -0.81
C SER A 35 -11.21 1.83 -1.81
N TYR A 36 -11.49 1.42 -3.05
CA TYR A 36 -10.49 1.35 -4.10
C TYR A 36 -9.79 2.70 -4.36
N GLU A 37 -10.56 3.77 -4.57
CA GLU A 37 -10.02 5.12 -4.79
C GLU A 37 -9.20 5.59 -3.59
N ARG A 38 -9.67 5.30 -2.37
CA ARG A 38 -8.96 5.66 -1.15
C ARG A 38 -7.62 4.96 -1.03
N LEU A 39 -7.56 3.69 -1.44
CA LEU A 39 -6.35 2.88 -1.47
C LEU A 39 -5.38 3.35 -2.55
N VAL A 40 -5.86 3.64 -3.77
CA VAL A 40 -5.06 4.24 -4.85
C VAL A 40 -4.38 5.51 -4.35
N LYS A 41 -5.15 6.42 -3.74
CA LYS A 41 -4.62 7.67 -3.15
C LYS A 41 -3.60 7.40 -2.06
N GLU A 42 -3.88 6.49 -1.11
CA GLU A 42 -2.95 6.21 -0.01
C GLU A 42 -1.63 5.62 -0.54
N CYS A 43 -1.69 4.63 -1.44
CA CYS A 43 -0.50 4.01 -2.03
C CYS A 43 0.34 5.02 -2.81
N PHE A 44 -0.29 5.90 -3.59
CA PHE A 44 0.41 6.96 -4.31
C PHE A 44 1.09 7.96 -3.37
N ILE A 45 0.42 8.40 -2.31
CA ILE A 45 1.01 9.32 -1.32
C ILE A 45 2.18 8.68 -0.58
N LEU A 46 2.06 7.41 -0.18
CA LEU A 46 3.10 6.72 0.58
C LEU A 46 4.31 6.32 -0.28
N PHE A 47 4.06 5.88 -1.52
CA PHE A 47 5.03 5.22 -2.38
C PHE A 47 4.96 5.73 -3.83
N PRO A 48 5.13 7.04 -4.08
CA PRO A 48 4.83 7.65 -5.37
C PRO A 48 5.61 7.03 -6.53
N LYS A 49 6.91 6.73 -6.39
CA LYS A 49 7.70 6.11 -7.47
C LYS A 49 7.25 4.70 -7.83
N SER A 50 6.57 4.00 -6.92
CA SER A 50 6.03 2.65 -7.20
C SER A 50 4.62 2.71 -7.79
N PHE A 51 3.83 3.74 -7.48
CA PHE A 51 2.41 3.84 -7.87
C PHE A 51 2.10 4.98 -8.85
N SER A 52 3.10 5.64 -9.41
CA SER A 52 2.92 6.59 -10.51
C SER A 52 3.04 5.94 -11.89
N PHE A 53 2.60 6.64 -12.93
CA PHE A 53 3.03 6.35 -14.30
C PHE A 53 4.54 6.63 -14.45
N SER A 54 5.20 5.97 -15.41
CA SER A 54 6.63 6.18 -15.68
C SER A 54 6.89 7.59 -16.21
N GLU A 55 6.13 8.00 -17.23
CA GLU A 55 6.29 9.30 -17.91
C GLU A 55 5.55 10.45 -17.21
N MET A 56 4.66 10.11 -16.27
CA MET A 56 3.82 11.09 -15.56
C MET A 56 3.86 10.81 -14.05
N PRO A 57 5.00 11.09 -13.38
CA PRO A 57 5.23 10.70 -11.99
C PRO A 57 4.26 11.36 -10.98
N ASN A 58 3.61 12.46 -11.37
CA ASN A 58 2.65 13.18 -10.54
C ASN A 58 1.23 12.55 -10.56
N TRP A 59 1.02 11.53 -11.37
CA TRP A 59 -0.30 10.92 -11.56
C TRP A 59 -0.29 9.45 -11.11
N PRO A 60 -1.30 9.01 -10.32
CA PRO A 60 -1.37 7.63 -9.85
C PRO A 60 -1.73 6.66 -10.98
N ASP A 61 -0.96 5.58 -11.11
CA ASP A 61 -1.27 4.45 -11.99
C ASP A 61 -2.07 3.37 -11.22
N ALA A 62 -3.39 3.50 -11.22
CA ALA A 62 -4.28 2.58 -10.52
C ALA A 62 -4.20 1.14 -11.06
N ARG A 63 -3.74 0.91 -12.29
CA ARG A 63 -3.63 -0.44 -12.88
C ARG A 63 -2.66 -1.32 -12.11
N LYS A 64 -1.70 -0.71 -11.42
CA LYS A 64 -0.75 -1.40 -10.52
C LYS A 64 -1.44 -2.10 -9.34
N LEU A 65 -2.63 -1.65 -8.95
CA LEU A 65 -3.41 -2.28 -7.87
C LEU A 65 -4.28 -3.42 -8.40
N ASP A 66 -4.88 -3.33 -9.58
CA ASP A 66 -5.92 -4.28 -10.02
C ASP A 66 -5.44 -5.75 -10.03
N ARG A 67 -4.39 -6.07 -10.80
CA ARG A 67 -3.83 -7.44 -10.82
C ARG A 67 -3.33 -7.87 -9.44
N SER A 68 -2.75 -6.93 -8.70
CA SER A 68 -2.13 -7.19 -7.41
C SER A 68 -3.16 -7.54 -6.34
N LEU A 69 -4.28 -6.81 -6.29
CA LEU A 69 -5.40 -7.06 -5.39
C LEU A 69 -6.09 -8.38 -5.69
N ARG A 70 -6.22 -8.76 -6.97
CA ARG A 70 -6.72 -10.09 -7.36
C ARG A 70 -5.83 -11.21 -6.80
N ALA A 71 -4.51 -11.09 -6.94
CA ALA A 71 -3.57 -12.08 -6.41
C ALA A 71 -3.55 -12.13 -4.88
N LEU A 72 -3.61 -10.99 -4.19
CA LEU A 72 -3.66 -10.92 -2.73
C LEU A 72 -4.92 -11.58 -2.15
N ARG A 73 -6.07 -11.40 -2.82
CA ARG A 73 -7.32 -12.09 -2.47
C ARG A 73 -7.23 -13.59 -2.67
N LYS A 74 -6.66 -14.05 -3.80
CA LYS A 74 -6.42 -15.48 -4.04
C LYS A 74 -5.52 -16.10 -2.96
N LYS A 75 -4.55 -15.34 -2.45
CA LYS A 75 -3.67 -15.73 -1.34
C LYS A 75 -4.28 -15.53 0.06
N LYS A 76 -5.54 -15.09 0.17
CA LYS A 76 -6.25 -14.81 1.44
C LYS A 76 -5.51 -13.81 2.35
N MET A 77 -4.77 -12.86 1.77
CA MET A 77 -4.09 -11.79 2.53
C MET A 77 -5.03 -10.61 2.82
N LEU A 78 -6.05 -10.44 2.00
CA LEU A 78 -7.11 -9.45 2.21
C LEU A 78 -8.44 -9.97 1.65
N ILE A 79 -9.52 -9.41 2.15
CA ILE A 79 -10.89 -9.61 1.67
C ILE A 79 -11.45 -8.30 1.12
N GLY A 80 -12.63 -8.38 0.51
CA GLY A 80 -13.28 -7.26 -0.18
C GLY A 80 -12.99 -7.26 -1.68
N ASP A 81 -13.41 -6.21 -2.36
CA ASP A 81 -13.27 -6.01 -3.80
C ASP A 81 -13.44 -4.51 -4.13
N PRO A 82 -13.19 -4.07 -5.39
CA PRO A 82 -13.28 -2.66 -5.73
C PRO A 82 -14.66 -1.99 -5.53
N LYS A 83 -15.76 -2.75 -5.51
CA LYS A 83 -17.11 -2.25 -5.21
C LYS A 83 -17.36 -2.14 -3.70
N ASN A 84 -16.54 -2.81 -2.89
CA ASN A 84 -16.63 -2.87 -1.44
C ASN A 84 -15.37 -2.27 -0.78
N VAL A 85 -15.26 -2.42 0.54
CA VAL A 85 -14.06 -2.03 1.29
C VAL A 85 -13.06 -3.18 1.37
N PHE A 86 -11.78 -2.85 1.26
CA PHE A 86 -10.70 -3.79 1.51
C PHE A 86 -10.40 -3.90 3.00
N VAL A 87 -10.22 -5.12 3.48
CA VAL A 87 -9.86 -5.42 4.88
C VAL A 87 -8.79 -6.50 4.90
N LEU A 88 -7.75 -6.30 5.71
CA LEU A 88 -6.71 -7.29 5.91
C LEU A 88 -7.21 -8.49 6.71
N THR A 89 -6.81 -9.68 6.31
CA THR A 89 -6.91 -10.86 7.17
C THR A 89 -5.84 -10.80 8.27
N LYS A 90 -5.85 -11.73 9.22
CA LYS A 90 -4.81 -11.81 10.26
C LYS A 90 -3.40 -11.97 9.65
N SER A 91 -3.26 -12.82 8.63
CA SER A 91 -1.98 -13.02 7.93
C SER A 91 -1.54 -11.79 7.16
N GLY A 92 -2.44 -11.15 6.40
CA GLY A 92 -2.12 -9.91 5.68
C GLY A 92 -1.76 -8.75 6.61
N ARG A 93 -2.41 -8.67 7.78
CA ARG A 93 -2.07 -7.70 8.82
C ARG A 93 -0.66 -7.92 9.37
N SER A 94 -0.31 -9.16 9.70
CA SER A 94 1.05 -9.47 10.19
C SER A 94 2.12 -9.02 9.20
N LEU A 95 1.95 -9.34 7.92
CA LEU A 95 2.90 -8.98 6.88
C LEU A 95 2.98 -7.45 6.65
N ALA A 96 1.84 -6.75 6.70
CA ALA A 96 1.81 -5.29 6.64
C ALA A 96 2.56 -4.66 7.84
N GLU A 97 2.41 -5.20 9.04
CA GLU A 97 3.10 -4.72 10.23
C GLU A 97 4.62 -4.94 10.16
N ASP A 98 5.05 -6.09 9.63
CA ASP A 98 6.46 -6.38 9.36
C ASP A 98 7.05 -5.43 8.31
N THR A 99 6.31 -5.16 7.24
CA THR A 99 6.66 -4.13 6.26
C THR A 99 6.82 -2.76 6.91
N GLY A 100 5.95 -2.43 7.87
CA GLY A 100 6.07 -1.20 8.67
C GLY A 100 7.30 -1.14 9.56
N LYS A 101 7.85 -2.29 10.01
CA LYS A 101 9.12 -2.33 10.76
C LYS A 101 10.29 -1.93 9.86
N ILE A 102 10.33 -2.38 8.60
CA ILE A 102 11.35 -1.99 7.61
C ILE A 102 11.38 -0.46 7.44
N PHE A 103 10.20 0.16 7.29
CA PHE A 103 10.13 1.62 7.14
C PHE A 103 10.48 2.41 8.40
N ARG A 104 10.27 1.84 9.59
CA ARG A 104 10.70 2.44 10.86
C ARG A 104 12.20 2.34 11.07
N GLN A 105 12.79 1.19 10.77
CA GLN A 105 14.23 0.97 10.87
C GLN A 105 15.00 1.83 9.88
N GLY A 106 14.51 1.96 8.64
CA GLY A 106 15.09 2.88 7.65
C GLY A 106 14.94 4.38 7.99
N ARG A 107 14.16 4.74 9.01
CA ARG A 107 14.11 6.11 9.58
C ARG A 107 15.09 6.33 10.74
N LEU A 108 15.64 5.26 11.32
CA LEU A 108 16.55 5.28 12.47
C LEU A 108 18.01 5.03 12.08
N GLY A 109 18.28 4.73 10.81
CA GLY A 109 19.63 4.52 10.27
C GLY A 109 19.93 5.51 9.15
N LEU A 110 20.03 6.80 9.50
CA LEU A 110 20.76 7.88 8.83
C LEU A 110 21.05 8.97 9.86
#